data_AF-A0A544UWT2-F1
#
_entry.id   AF-A0A544UWT2-F1
#
_cell.length_a   1.000
_cell.length_b   1.000
_cell.length_c   1.000
_cell.angle_alpha   90.00
_cell.angle_beta   90.00
_cell.angle_gamma   90.00
#
_symmetry.space_group_name_H-M   'P 1'
#
loop_
_entity.id
_entity.type
_entity.pdbx_description
1 polymer ?
#
loop_
_entity_poly.entity_id
_entity_poly.type
_entity_poly.pdbx_seq_one_letter_code
_entity_poly.pdbx_strand_id
1 'polypeptide(L)'
;MTISSVSQMTPTQVVNETNKLKTTPYEAQQSFANSLKEAISKVNDQQITSDNLTQKLINGGDVELHEVMIASQKASITLNATIEVRNKVIEAYQEIMRMSV
;
A
#
# COMPACT_ATOMS: atom_id res chain seq x y z
N MET A 1 17.53 14.21 -68.91
CA MET A 1 18.63 14.06 -67.93
C MET A 1 18.53 15.21 -66.95
N THR A 2 18.37 15.08 -65.63
CA THR A 2 18.05 13.96 -64.73
C THR A 2 17.20 14.59 -63.63
N ILE A 3 16.12 13.91 -63.25
CA ILE A 3 15.31 14.18 -62.08
C ILE A 3 16.20 14.17 -60.82
N SER A 4 16.24 15.28 -60.09
CA SER A 4 16.82 15.30 -58.75
C SER A 4 15.79 14.75 -57.78
N SER A 5 15.94 13.48 -57.44
CA SER A 5 15.13 12.76 -56.46
C SER A 5 15.26 13.43 -55.10
N VAL A 6 14.14 13.95 -54.59
CA VAL A 6 14.01 14.35 -53.20
C VAL A 6 14.31 13.13 -52.32
N SER A 7 15.29 13.28 -51.44
CA SER A 7 15.63 12.26 -50.45
C SER A 7 14.43 12.09 -49.51
N GLN A 8 13.71 10.98 -49.67
CA GLN A 8 12.68 10.56 -48.74
C GLN A 8 13.37 10.19 -47.42
N MET A 9 13.38 11.13 -46.48
CA MET A 9 13.58 10.78 -45.07
C MET A 9 12.38 9.93 -44.65
N THR A 10 12.65 8.64 -44.45
CA THR A 10 11.73 7.72 -43.78
C THR A 10 11.31 8.33 -42.44
N PRO A 11 10.02 8.41 -42.10
CA PRO A 11 9.64 8.70 -40.73
C PRO A 11 10.19 7.57 -39.88
N THR A 12 11.15 7.89 -39.02
CA THR A 12 11.55 7.02 -37.92
C THR A 12 10.26 6.61 -37.22
N GLN A 13 9.91 5.32 -37.31
CA GLN A 13 8.82 4.79 -36.51
C GLN A 13 9.19 5.08 -35.06
N VAL A 14 8.40 5.96 -34.44
CA VAL A 14 8.44 6.17 -32.99
C VAL A 14 8.14 4.80 -32.40
N VAL A 15 9.18 4.13 -31.92
CA VAL A 15 9.04 2.90 -31.15
C VAL A 15 8.24 3.31 -29.92
N ASN A 16 6.95 3.02 -29.93
CA ASN A 16 6.08 3.13 -28.77
C ASN A 16 6.48 2.03 -27.77
N GLU A 17 7.64 2.19 -27.14
CA GLU A 17 8.04 1.46 -25.93
C GLU A 17 7.40 2.10 -24.69
N THR A 18 6.10 2.40 -24.77
CA THR A 18 5.29 2.79 -23.61
C THR A 18 4.23 1.74 -23.32
N ASN A 19 4.63 0.47 -23.40
CA ASN A 19 3.82 -0.63 -22.89
C ASN A 19 4.31 -1.11 -21.52
N LYS A 20 4.47 -0.16 -20.58
CA LYS A 20 4.56 -0.48 -19.15
C LYS A 20 3.50 0.29 -18.39
N LEU A 21 2.38 -0.42 -18.22
CA LEU A 21 1.41 -0.28 -17.13
C LEU A 21 0.64 1.04 -17.11
N LYS A 22 -0.31 1.19 -18.05
CA LYS A 22 -1.53 1.96 -17.74
C LYS A 22 -2.35 1.13 -16.75
N THR A 23 -1.97 1.19 -15.47
CA THR A 23 -2.86 0.71 -14.41
C THR A 23 -4.14 1.52 -14.54
N THR A 24 -5.26 0.85 -14.80
CA THR A 24 -6.55 1.55 -14.83
C THR A 24 -6.84 2.07 -13.42
N PRO A 25 -7.62 3.16 -13.26
CA PRO A 25 -8.03 3.62 -11.93
C PRO A 25 -8.64 2.50 -11.07
N TYR A 26 -9.32 1.55 -11.72
CA TYR A 26 -9.86 0.35 -11.09
C TYR A 26 -8.78 -0.62 -10.57
N GLU A 27 -7.74 -0.90 -11.37
CA GLU A 27 -6.61 -1.74 -10.93
C GLU A 27 -5.79 -1.08 -9.81
N ALA A 28 -5.60 0.24 -9.87
CA ALA A 28 -4.99 1.00 -8.77
C ALA A 28 -5.81 0.88 -7.47
N GLN A 29 -7.14 1.05 -7.57
CA GLN A 29 -8.05 0.90 -6.43
C GLN A 29 -7.99 -0.52 -5.84
N GLN A 30 -8.00 -1.55 -6.68
CA GLN A 30 -7.92 -2.94 -6.23
C GLN A 30 -6.57 -3.26 -5.56
N SER A 31 -5.46 -2.78 -6.13
CA SER A 31 -4.12 -2.95 -5.55
C SER A 31 -3.98 -2.25 -4.21
N PHE A 32 -4.52 -1.03 -4.10
CA PHE A 32 -4.58 -0.29 -2.84
C PHE A 32 -5.44 -1.01 -1.80
N ALA A 33 -6.64 -1.46 -2.18
CA ALA A 33 -7.53 -2.20 -1.28
C ALA A 33 -6.89 -3.48 -0.75
N ASN A 34 -6.15 -4.21 -1.60
CA ASN A 34 -5.38 -5.38 -1.19
C ASN A 34 -4.27 -5.01 -0.21
N SER A 35 -3.49 -3.97 -0.52
CA SER A 35 -2.42 -3.47 0.37
C SER A 35 -2.97 -3.02 1.74
N LEU A 36 -4.12 -2.33 1.75
CA LEU A 36 -4.79 -1.91 2.98
C LEU A 36 -5.29 -3.10 3.79
N LYS A 37 -5.89 -4.11 3.13
CA LYS A 37 -6.33 -5.35 3.77
C LYS A 37 -5.15 -6.10 4.41
N GLU A 38 -4.02 -6.19 3.71
CA GLU A 38 -2.80 -6.77 4.26
C GLU A 38 -2.27 -5.97 5.45
N ALA A 39 -2.26 -4.64 5.36
CA ALA A 39 -1.84 -3.78 6.47
C ALA A 39 -2.71 -3.97 7.72
N ILE A 40 -4.04 -4.02 7.56
CA ILE A 40 -4.98 -4.29 8.67
C ILE A 40 -4.74 -5.69 9.25
N SER A 41 -4.50 -6.69 8.41
CA SER A 41 -4.18 -8.05 8.86
C SER A 41 -2.89 -8.06 9.68
N LYS A 42 -1.85 -7.36 9.24
CA LYS A 42 -0.59 -7.21 9.99
C LYS A 42 -0.78 -6.53 11.35
N VAL A 43 -1.67 -5.54 11.44
CA VAL A 43 -1.99 -4.88 12.72
C VAL A 43 -2.63 -5.87 13.68
N ASN A 44 -3.57 -6.68 13.19
CA ASN A 44 -4.20 -7.75 13.96
C ASN A 44 -3.15 -8.77 14.44
N ASP A 45 -2.24 -9.20 13.56
CA ASP A 45 -1.17 -10.14 13.92
C ASP A 45 -0.27 -9.59 15.02
N GLN A 46 0.03 -8.28 15.00
CA GLN A 46 0.83 -7.65 16.06
C GLN A 46 0.09 -7.59 17.40
N GLN A 47 -1.23 -7.36 17.38
CA GLN A 47 -2.04 -7.44 18.60
C GLN A 47 -2.04 -8.86 19.18
N ILE A 48 -2.32 -9.86 18.35
CA ILE A 48 -2.30 -11.28 18.76
C ILE A 48 -0.92 -11.67 19.32
N THR A 49 0.16 -11.18 18.71
CA THR A 49 1.52 -11.43 19.19
C THR A 49 1.74 -10.83 20.57
N SER A 50 1.34 -9.57 20.78
CA SER A 50 1.41 -8.91 22.09
C SER A 50 0.61 -9.67 23.15
N ASP A 51 -0.59 -10.11 22.82
CA ASP A 51 -1.44 -10.88 23.71
C ASP A 51 -0.81 -12.24 24.05
N ASN A 52 -0.24 -12.93 23.06
CA ASN A 52 0.42 -14.21 23.28
C ASN A 52 1.63 -14.09 24.21
N LEU A 53 2.46 -13.06 24.02
CA LEU A 53 3.61 -12.79 24.88
C LEU A 53 3.17 -12.43 26.31
N THR A 54 2.09 -11.65 26.44
CA THR A 54 1.48 -11.33 27.74
C THR A 54 1.01 -12.59 28.46
N GLN A 55 0.30 -13.47 27.76
CA GLN A 55 -0.17 -14.74 28.31
C GLN A 55 0.99 -15.66 28.71
N LYS A 56 2.02 -15.76 27.87
CA LYS A 56 3.22 -16.55 28.19
C LYS A 56 3.92 -16.04 29.45
N LEU A 57 4.08 -14.72 29.58
CA LEU A 57 4.68 -14.11 30.77
C LEU A 57 3.88 -14.42 32.04
N ILE A 58 2.54 -14.25 32.00
CA ILE A 58 1.66 -14.52 33.15
C ILE A 58 1.71 -16.00 33.56
N ASN A 59 1.86 -16.91 32.60
CA ASN A 59 1.98 -18.34 32.84
C ASN A 59 3.40 -18.78 33.29
N GLY A 60 4.33 -17.84 33.48
CA GLY A 60 5.71 -18.14 33.87
C GLY A 60 6.56 -18.77 32.76
N GLY A 61 6.21 -18.53 31.51
CA GLY A 61 6.98 -18.97 30.34
C GLY A 61 8.29 -18.20 30.16
N ASP A 62 9.12 -18.68 29.24
CA ASP A 62 10.41 -18.07 28.85
C ASP A 62 10.20 -16.83 27.96
N VAL A 63 9.64 -15.77 28.55
CA VAL A 63 9.45 -14.47 27.91
C VAL A 63 9.79 -13.39 28.93
N GLU A 64 10.63 -12.45 28.53
CA GLU A 64 11.04 -11.37 29.42
C GLU A 64 10.00 -10.25 29.45
N LEU A 65 9.82 -9.58 30.60
CA LEU A 65 8.84 -8.50 30.75
C LEU A 65 9.05 -7.38 29.72
N HIS A 66 10.31 -7.06 29.38
CA HIS A 66 10.62 -6.01 28.42
C HIS A 66 10.14 -6.35 27.00
N GLU A 67 10.14 -7.62 26.61
CA GLU A 67 9.65 -8.06 25.30
C GLU A 67 8.15 -7.87 25.18
N VAL A 68 7.40 -8.20 26.25
CA VAL A 68 5.96 -7.95 26.33
C VAL A 68 5.66 -6.46 26.23
N MET A 69 6.41 -5.62 26.95
CA MET A 69 6.24 -4.16 26.89
C MET A 69 6.52 -3.61 25.49
N ILE A 70 7.59 -4.06 24.84
CA ILE A 70 7.92 -3.64 23.46
C ILE A 70 6.82 -4.07 22.50
N ALA A 71 6.36 -5.32 22.58
CA ALA A 71 5.31 -5.84 21.72
C ALA A 71 3.99 -5.07 21.89
N SER A 72 3.60 -4.77 23.13
CA SER A 72 2.40 -3.99 23.46
C SER A 72 2.49 -2.55 22.95
N GLN A 73 3.63 -1.89 23.14
CA GLN A 73 3.87 -0.55 22.64
C GLN A 73 3.82 -0.51 21.10
N LYS A 74 4.43 -1.51 20.45
CA LYS A 74 4.43 -1.66 19.00
C LYS A 74 3.03 -1.87 18.45
N ALA A 75 2.24 -2.75 19.05
CA ALA A 75 0.85 -2.99 18.69
C ALA A 75 0.01 -1.71 18.83
N SER A 76 0.17 -0.97 19.93
CA SER A 76 -0.54 0.28 20.19
C SER A 76 -0.22 1.37 19.17
N ILE A 77 1.07 1.61 18.89
CA ILE A 77 1.49 2.60 17.89
C ILE A 77 0.98 2.23 16.50
N THR A 78 1.09 0.95 16.13
CA THR A 78 0.66 0.42 14.84
C THR A 78 -0.85 0.54 14.65
N LEU A 79 -1.64 0.29 15.70
CA LEU A 79 -3.09 0.50 15.69
C LEU A 79 -3.44 1.98 15.50
N ASN A 80 -2.82 2.88 16.26
CA ASN A 80 -3.04 4.32 16.14
C ASN A 80 -2.73 4.83 14.73
N ALA A 81 -1.59 4.43 14.17
CA ALA A 81 -1.23 4.77 12.79
C ALA A 81 -2.27 4.25 11.78
N THR A 82 -2.83 3.06 12.02
CA THR A 82 -3.87 2.48 11.16
C THR A 82 -5.18 3.25 11.22
N ILE A 83 -5.56 3.76 12.39
CA ILE A 83 -6.75 4.61 12.56
C ILE A 83 -6.58 5.91 11.75
N GLU A 84 -5.41 6.54 11.82
CA GLU A 84 -5.12 7.75 11.04
C GLU A 84 -5.19 7.48 9.54
N VAL A 85 -4.59 6.39 9.06
CA VAL A 85 -4.68 5.98 7.66
C VAL A 85 -6.12 5.72 7.25
N ARG A 86 -6.90 5.00 8.07
CA ARG A 86 -8.33 4.75 7.81
C ARG A 86 -9.09 6.06 7.64
N ASN A 87 -8.88 7.03 8.53
CA ASN A 87 -9.53 8.33 8.46
C ASN A 87 -9.19 9.04 7.15
N LYS A 88 -7.90 9.09 6.77
CA LYS A 88 -7.44 9.71 5.52
C LYS A 88 -8.01 9.04 4.28
N VAL A 89 -8.16 7.72 4.28
CA VAL A 89 -8.77 6.98 3.16
C VAL A 89 -10.25 7.30 3.02
N ILE A 90 -10.99 7.41 4.13
CA ILE A 90 -12.40 7.80 4.12
C ILE A 90 -12.55 9.24 3.60
N GLU A 91 -11.70 10.16 4.06
CA GLU A 91 -11.66 11.55 3.57
C GLU A 91 -11.40 11.60 2.06
N ALA A 92 -10.39 10.86 1.56
CA ALA A 92 -10.07 10.82 0.14
C ALA A 92 -11.23 10.28 -0.71
N TYR A 93 -11.93 9.26 -0.23
CA TYR A 93 -13.14 8.75 -0.91
C TYR A 93 -14.25 9.79 -0.96
N GLN A 94 -14.50 10.49 0.15
CA GLN A 94 -15.50 11.55 0.22
C GLN A 94 -15.16 12.73 -0.72
N GLU A 95 -13.89 13.09 -0.85
CA GLU A 95 -13.44 14.17 -1.72
C GLU A 95 -13.65 13.84 -3.20
N ILE A 96 -13.33 12.62 -3.63
CA ILE A 96 -13.59 12.16 -5.02
C ILE A 96 -15.08 12.24 -5.36
N MET A 97 -15.95 11.87 -4.42
CA MET A 97 -17.41 11.97 -4.59
C MET A 97 -17.89 13.43 -4.70
N ARG A 98 -17.23 14.36 -4.02
CA ARG A 98 -17.53 15.80 -4.08
C ARG A 98 -17.05 16.48 -5.37
N MET A 99 -15.99 15.97 -6.00
CA MET A 99 -15.50 16.49 -7.28
C MET A 99 -16.38 16.09 -8.48
N SER A 100 -17.26 15.10 -8.32
CA SER A 100 -18.03 14.49 -9.44
C SER A 100 -19.44 15.06 -9.63
N VAL A 101 -19.75 16.24 -9.09
CA VAL A 101 -21.00 16.98 -9.36
C VAL A 101 -20.77 18.14 -10.34
#